data_AF-A0A8H3Z3P4-F1
#
_entry.id   AF-A0A8H3Z3P4-F1
#
_cell.length_a   1.000
_cell.length_b   1.000
_cell.length_c   1.000
_cell.angle_alpha   90.00
_cell.angle_beta   90.00
_cell.angle_gamma   90.00
#
_symmetry.space_group_name_H-M   'P 1'
#
loop_
_entity.id
_entity.type
_entity.pdbx_description
1 polymer ?
#
loop_
_entity_poly.entity_id
_entity_poly.type
_entity_poly.pdbx_seq_one_letter_code
_entity_poly.pdbx_strand_id
1 'polypeptide(L)'
;MFPKILLPLASIATLTLAQADTSKRGLVYISNPKHKSDDQIWSSTYDLTWYYNYALKPSPQLSSSKLQFVPMLWGAPKNPDTDTTFLDGVVQLIHDGTPIPHILTFNEPDGSQKTGGSNVSPTVAATTWMHQIEPLRKFGVKVGSPAVTGSDMGMNWLQQFFTACNGGCNPGFMAVHWYGDFEGLAGHLGRVAETYGNVSELWVTEFALARAGLDESEGFYNQSVALLDGWSNVTHYSYFGAFRSDVSNVGPNAAMLTQDGKLTDIGAWYLAETATGAIPKGAAGRLSIPAGWLLLLFATGAWSLL
;
A
#
# COMPACT_ATOMS: atom_id res chain seq x y z
N MET A 1 -28.03 -66.23 15.12
CA MET A 1 -26.77 -65.51 14.83
C MET A 1 -27.14 -64.38 13.88
N PHE A 2 -27.36 -63.17 14.40
CA PHE A 2 -27.82 -62.02 13.60
C PHE A 2 -26.63 -61.33 12.92
N PRO A 3 -26.71 -60.96 11.62
CA PRO A 3 -25.62 -60.23 10.98
C PRO A 3 -25.70 -58.77 11.41
N LYS A 4 -24.60 -58.26 11.99
CA LYS A 4 -24.42 -56.84 12.28
C LYS A 4 -24.10 -56.13 10.96
N ILE A 5 -25.03 -55.31 10.47
CA ILE A 5 -24.79 -54.38 9.37
C ILE A 5 -24.06 -53.17 9.96
N LEU A 6 -22.80 -52.97 9.56
CA LEU A 6 -22.03 -51.77 9.87
C LEU A 6 -22.45 -50.67 8.87
N LEU A 7 -23.12 -49.63 9.34
CA LEU A 7 -23.29 -48.40 8.54
C LEU A 7 -21.99 -47.58 8.59
N PRO A 8 -21.51 -47.05 7.45
CA PRO A 8 -20.38 -46.13 7.46
C PRO A 8 -20.84 -44.78 8.01
N LEU A 9 -20.16 -44.28 9.05
CA LEU A 9 -20.26 -42.88 9.45
C LEU A 9 -19.65 -42.02 8.34
N ALA A 10 -20.49 -41.28 7.62
CA ALA A 10 -20.03 -40.20 6.77
C ALA A 10 -19.60 -39.03 7.66
N SER A 11 -18.29 -38.82 7.79
CA SER A 11 -17.74 -37.62 8.42
C SER A 11 -18.05 -36.42 7.52
N ILE A 12 -19.04 -35.62 7.90
CA ILE A 12 -19.29 -34.32 7.28
C ILE A 12 -18.13 -33.41 7.70
N ALA A 13 -17.16 -33.23 6.81
CA ALA A 13 -16.15 -32.19 6.98
C ALA A 13 -16.87 -30.83 6.88
N THR A 14 -17.09 -30.18 8.02
CA THR A 14 -17.46 -28.78 8.04
C THR A 14 -16.29 -27.99 7.47
N LEU A 15 -16.44 -27.47 6.24
CA LEU A 15 -15.60 -26.39 5.74
C LEU A 15 -15.85 -25.19 6.65
N THR A 16 -15.01 -25.03 7.66
CA THR A 16 -14.84 -23.73 8.32
C THR A 16 -14.27 -22.80 7.27
N LEU A 17 -15.05 -21.83 6.80
CA LEU A 17 -14.50 -20.66 6.13
C LEU A 17 -13.39 -20.14 7.03
N ALA A 18 -12.15 -20.14 6.54
CA ALA A 18 -11.05 -19.53 7.27
C ALA A 18 -11.47 -18.08 7.55
N GLN A 19 -11.56 -17.72 8.83
CA GLN A 19 -11.88 -16.36 9.22
C GLN A 19 -10.75 -15.46 8.71
N ALA A 20 -11.11 -14.36 8.05
CA ALA A 20 -10.15 -13.42 7.51
C ALA A 20 -9.18 -12.95 8.62
N ASP A 21 -7.88 -13.02 8.36
CA ASP A 21 -6.87 -12.59 9.33
C ASP A 21 -6.67 -11.08 9.20
N THR A 22 -7.49 -10.33 9.94
CA THR A 22 -7.43 -8.87 9.92
C THR A 22 -6.19 -8.32 10.62
N SER A 23 -5.40 -9.15 11.33
CA SER A 23 -4.26 -8.70 12.13
C SER A 23 -3.15 -8.05 11.30
N LYS A 24 -3.05 -8.40 10.01
CA LYS A 24 -2.06 -7.86 9.05
C LYS A 24 -2.51 -6.55 8.38
N ARG A 25 -3.79 -6.19 8.46
CA ARG A 25 -4.39 -5.09 7.71
C ARG A 25 -3.98 -3.73 8.27
N GLY A 26 -3.45 -2.90 7.38
CA GLY A 26 -3.10 -1.52 7.65
C GLY A 26 -3.96 -0.52 6.90
N LEU A 27 -3.78 0.75 7.21
CA LEU A 27 -4.41 1.85 6.52
C LEU A 27 -3.34 2.73 5.85
N VAL A 28 -3.38 2.81 4.51
CA VAL A 28 -2.78 3.93 3.77
C VAL A 28 -3.73 5.13 3.87
N TYR A 29 -3.48 6.00 4.85
CA TYR A 29 -4.40 7.09 5.16
C TYR A 29 -4.16 8.30 4.27
N ILE A 30 -5.20 8.69 3.53
CA ILE A 30 -5.21 9.90 2.69
C ILE A 30 -6.25 10.86 3.26
N SER A 31 -5.76 11.97 3.82
CA SER A 31 -6.63 13.01 4.38
C SER A 31 -7.49 13.65 3.30
N ASN A 32 -8.81 13.73 3.55
CA ASN A 32 -9.74 14.45 2.69
C ASN A 32 -10.30 15.68 3.40
N PRO A 33 -9.76 16.89 3.18
CA PRO A 33 -10.21 18.09 3.86
C PRO A 33 -11.66 18.48 3.53
N LYS A 34 -12.22 17.99 2.42
CA LYS A 34 -13.62 18.25 2.02
C LYS A 34 -14.62 17.35 2.77
N HIS A 35 -14.18 16.19 3.24
CA HIS A 35 -15.03 15.15 3.82
C HIS A 35 -14.42 14.56 5.09
N LYS A 36 -14.04 15.43 6.04
CA LYS A 36 -13.42 15.03 7.33
C LYS A 36 -14.26 14.06 8.16
N SER A 37 -15.57 13.99 7.94
CA SER A 37 -16.44 13.00 8.59
C SER A 37 -16.08 11.56 8.24
N ASP A 38 -15.49 11.34 7.06
CA ASP A 38 -15.09 10.00 6.60
C ASP A 38 -14.00 9.41 7.51
N ASP A 39 -13.22 10.25 8.22
CA ASP A 39 -12.19 9.81 9.16
C ASP A 39 -12.76 8.99 10.33
N GLN A 40 -14.07 9.12 10.62
CA GLN A 40 -14.75 8.30 11.62
C GLN A 40 -14.81 6.82 11.22
N ILE A 41 -14.84 6.52 9.91
CA ILE A 41 -14.83 5.14 9.40
C ILE A 41 -13.51 4.46 9.80
N TRP A 42 -12.40 5.18 9.66
CA TRP A 42 -11.06 4.65 9.92
C TRP A 42 -10.69 4.65 11.40
N SER A 43 -11.17 5.63 12.17
CA SER A 43 -10.80 5.78 13.58
C SER A 43 -11.60 4.90 14.53
N SER A 44 -12.73 4.33 14.08
CA SER A 44 -13.63 3.51 14.91
C SER A 44 -13.52 2.00 14.66
N THR A 45 -12.87 1.58 13.57
CA THR A 45 -12.70 0.15 13.25
C THR A 45 -11.72 -0.56 14.18
N TYR A 46 -11.98 -1.86 14.39
CA TYR A 46 -11.07 -2.75 15.11
C TYR A 46 -10.32 -3.72 14.19
N ASP A 47 -10.54 -3.66 12.88
CA ASP A 47 -10.01 -4.63 11.92
C ASP A 47 -8.70 -4.18 11.26
N LEU A 48 -8.27 -2.95 11.55
CA LEU A 48 -6.99 -2.42 11.14
C LEU A 48 -6.07 -2.31 12.36
N THR A 49 -4.78 -2.58 12.17
CA THR A 49 -3.80 -2.63 13.27
C THR A 49 -2.74 -1.53 13.20
N TRP A 50 -2.47 -1.01 12.00
CA TRP A 50 -1.46 0.02 11.77
C TRP A 50 -1.90 1.02 10.68
N TYR A 51 -1.24 2.16 10.60
CA TYR A 51 -1.43 3.10 9.50
C TYR A 51 -0.18 3.92 9.20
N TYR A 52 -0.11 4.42 7.97
CA TYR A 52 0.83 5.46 7.57
C TYR A 52 0.10 6.52 6.73
N ASN A 53 0.69 7.69 6.60
CA ASN A 53 0.08 8.85 5.92
C ASN A 53 1.08 9.58 5.01
N TYR A 54 2.12 8.87 4.54
CA TYR A 54 3.25 9.41 3.78
C TYR A 54 4.10 10.47 4.52
N ALA A 55 3.91 10.65 5.82
CA ALA A 55 4.58 11.69 6.58
C ALA A 55 5.33 11.15 7.80
N LEU A 56 6.15 12.04 8.37
CA LEU A 56 6.86 11.80 9.62
C LEU A 56 5.93 11.79 10.84
N LYS A 57 4.83 12.55 10.83
CA LYS A 57 3.99 12.78 12.00
C LYS A 57 2.61 12.12 11.86
N PRO A 58 2.04 11.62 12.98
CA PRO A 58 0.72 11.01 12.97
C PRO A 58 -0.37 12.00 12.55
N SER A 59 -1.43 11.49 11.94
CA SER A 59 -2.61 12.28 11.58
C SER A 59 -3.44 12.58 12.83
N PRO A 60 -3.69 13.86 13.20
CA PRO A 60 -4.52 14.19 14.36
C PRO A 60 -5.93 13.60 14.30
N GLN A 61 -6.45 13.39 13.08
CA GLN A 61 -7.76 12.80 12.80
C GLN A 61 -7.89 11.35 13.30
N LEU A 62 -6.77 10.64 13.41
CA LEU A 62 -6.72 9.25 13.86
C LEU A 62 -6.20 9.11 15.30
N SER A 63 -6.09 10.22 16.04
CA SER A 63 -5.55 10.23 17.42
C SER A 63 -6.37 9.39 18.41
N SER A 64 -7.67 9.21 18.17
CA SER A 64 -8.53 8.34 18.98
C SER A 64 -8.55 6.88 18.52
N SER A 65 -7.91 6.57 17.39
CA SER A 65 -7.84 5.20 16.88
C SER A 65 -6.84 4.36 17.67
N LYS A 66 -6.99 3.04 17.59
CA LYS A 66 -6.00 2.10 18.13
C LYS A 66 -4.83 1.83 17.17
N LEU A 67 -4.81 2.47 16.01
CA LEU A 67 -3.87 2.16 14.94
C LEU A 67 -2.47 2.60 15.33
N GLN A 68 -1.52 1.69 15.21
CA GLN A 68 -0.11 2.01 15.37
C GLN A 68 0.36 2.86 14.18
N PHE A 69 0.84 4.07 14.45
CA PHE A 69 1.39 4.94 13.42
C PHE A 69 2.77 4.45 12.96
N VAL A 70 2.98 4.46 11.63
CA VAL A 70 4.24 4.13 10.98
C VAL A 70 4.74 5.37 10.22
N PRO A 71 5.75 6.09 10.75
CA PRO A 71 6.36 7.22 10.07
C PRO A 71 6.97 6.82 8.73
N MET A 72 6.92 7.74 7.76
CA MET A 72 7.54 7.53 6.45
C MET A 72 8.48 8.66 6.05
N LEU A 73 9.71 8.32 5.68
CA LEU A 73 10.59 9.23 4.94
C LEU A 73 10.24 9.12 3.46
N TRP A 74 9.28 9.92 3.01
CA TRP A 74 8.68 9.77 1.68
C TRP A 74 9.67 9.93 0.52
N GLY A 75 10.64 10.83 0.64
CA GLY A 75 11.66 11.10 -0.37
C GLY A 75 12.97 11.57 0.26
N ALA A 76 13.94 11.93 -0.56
CA ALA A 76 15.23 12.43 -0.07
C ALA A 76 15.16 13.92 0.31
N PRO A 77 15.87 14.34 1.39
CA PRO A 77 16.07 15.74 1.70
C PRO A 77 16.95 16.41 0.63
N LYS A 78 17.00 17.74 0.64
CA LYS A 78 17.87 18.51 -0.26
C LYS A 78 19.36 18.23 -0.05
N ASN A 79 19.77 18.00 1.20
CA ASN A 79 21.16 17.77 1.60
C ASN A 79 21.28 16.39 2.29
N PRO A 80 21.34 15.29 1.53
CA PRO A 80 21.28 13.92 2.07
C PRO A 80 22.40 13.57 3.06
N ASP A 81 23.56 14.22 2.94
CA ASP A 81 24.75 13.93 3.73
C ASP A 81 24.74 14.59 5.12
N THR A 82 23.84 15.55 5.36
CA THR A 82 23.83 16.38 6.58
C THR A 82 22.46 16.55 7.21
N ASP A 83 21.38 16.30 6.48
CA ASP A 83 20.02 16.39 7.01
C ASP A 83 19.73 15.21 7.95
N THR A 84 19.20 15.51 9.14
CA THR A 84 18.78 14.55 10.17
C THR A 84 17.31 14.70 10.55
N THR A 85 16.53 15.48 9.79
CA THR A 85 15.17 15.91 10.17
C THR A 85 14.24 14.74 10.46
N PHE A 86 14.31 13.67 9.65
CA PHE A 86 13.48 12.49 9.85
C PHE A 86 13.96 11.66 11.03
N LEU A 87 15.27 11.44 11.15
CA LEU A 87 15.89 10.76 12.30
C LEU A 87 15.48 11.43 13.62
N ASP A 88 15.73 12.74 13.72
CA ASP A 88 15.44 13.53 14.92
C ASP A 88 13.95 13.52 15.23
N GLY A 89 13.12 13.60 14.19
CA GLY A 89 11.67 13.52 14.32
C GLY A 89 11.16 12.18 14.87
N VAL A 90 11.68 11.07 14.38
CA VAL A 90 11.31 9.73 14.86
C VAL A 90 11.82 9.51 16.29
N VAL A 91 13.06 9.92 16.58
CA VAL A 91 13.62 9.84 17.94
C VAL A 91 12.80 10.68 18.91
N GLN A 92 12.36 11.87 18.51
CA GLN A 92 11.48 12.71 19.32
C GLN A 92 10.14 12.01 19.60
N LEU A 93 9.50 11.39 18.60
CA LEU A 93 8.26 10.63 18.81
C LEU A 93 8.44 9.50 19.83
N ILE A 94 9.56 8.78 19.76
CA ILE A 94 9.91 7.72 20.72
C ILE A 94 10.09 8.30 22.12
N HIS A 95 10.83 9.41 22.26
CA HIS A 95 11.04 10.08 23.54
C HIS A 95 9.75 10.63 24.15
N ASP A 96 8.82 11.09 23.32
CA ASP A 96 7.49 11.57 23.73
C ASP A 96 6.53 10.41 24.09
N GLY A 97 6.99 9.16 24.01
CA GLY A 97 6.24 7.96 24.40
C GLY A 97 5.37 7.37 23.29
N THR A 98 5.52 7.82 22.04
CA THR A 98 4.84 7.19 20.91
C THR A 98 5.57 5.90 20.53
N PRO A 99 4.90 4.73 20.52
CA PRO A 99 5.56 3.48 20.13
C PRO A 99 5.81 3.47 18.61
N ILE A 100 7.09 3.50 18.22
CA ILE A 100 7.52 3.44 16.81
C ILE A 100 8.36 2.17 16.57
N PRO A 101 7.75 0.98 16.45
CA PRO A 101 8.49 -0.25 16.16
C PRO A 101 8.85 -0.39 14.68
N HIS A 102 8.17 0.34 13.78
CA HIS A 102 8.38 0.29 12.34
C HIS A 102 8.40 1.70 11.73
N ILE A 103 9.19 1.87 10.68
CA ILE A 103 9.12 3.03 9.77
C ILE A 103 9.17 2.57 8.32
N LEU A 104 8.63 3.38 7.42
CA LEU A 104 8.73 3.21 5.97
C LEU A 104 9.72 4.22 5.38
N THR A 105 10.28 3.87 4.21
CA THR A 105 11.21 4.74 3.49
C THR A 105 10.82 4.83 2.01
N PHE A 106 11.22 5.93 1.38
CA PHE A 106 11.12 6.28 -0.04
C PHE A 106 9.93 5.68 -0.80
N ASN A 107 8.93 6.50 -1.09
CA ASN A 107 7.77 6.11 -1.87
C ASN A 107 8.11 6.13 -3.35
N GLU A 108 8.08 4.98 -4.03
CA GLU A 108 8.35 4.82 -5.46
C GLU A 108 9.50 5.74 -5.94
N PRO A 109 10.72 5.59 -5.40
CA PRO A 109 11.84 6.45 -5.76
C PRO A 109 12.25 6.29 -7.22
N ASP A 110 11.91 5.16 -7.84
CA ASP A 110 12.02 4.89 -9.27
C ASP A 110 10.96 5.62 -10.12
N GLY A 111 9.85 6.04 -9.49
CA GLY A 111 8.76 6.77 -10.11
C GLY A 111 8.92 8.30 -10.03
N SER A 112 8.28 9.01 -10.96
CA SER A 112 8.30 10.48 -10.98
C SER A 112 7.30 11.09 -9.99
N GLN A 113 7.55 12.32 -9.54
CA GLN A 113 6.58 13.09 -8.73
C GLN A 113 5.26 13.34 -9.45
N LYS A 114 5.26 13.38 -10.79
CA LYS A 114 4.03 13.55 -11.59
C LYS A 114 3.09 12.35 -11.48
N THR A 115 3.63 11.18 -11.14
CA THR A 115 2.90 9.91 -11.01
C THR A 115 2.71 9.49 -9.57
N GLY A 116 3.16 10.31 -8.59
CA GLY A 116 3.05 10.02 -7.16
C GLY A 116 4.33 9.45 -6.52
N GLY A 117 5.39 9.24 -7.30
CA GLY A 117 6.67 8.74 -6.79
C GLY A 117 7.61 9.84 -6.29
N SER A 118 8.60 9.47 -5.48
CA SER A 118 9.51 10.42 -4.85
C SER A 118 10.67 10.88 -5.75
N ASN A 119 10.91 10.17 -6.86
CA ASN A 119 11.93 10.50 -7.86
C ASN A 119 13.32 10.70 -7.23
N VAL A 120 13.82 9.66 -6.57
CA VAL A 120 15.10 9.68 -5.84
C VAL A 120 16.06 8.70 -6.51
N SER A 121 17.29 9.14 -6.80
CA SER A 121 18.28 8.21 -7.37
C SER A 121 18.77 7.20 -6.32
N PRO A 122 19.20 5.99 -6.73
CA PRO A 122 19.69 4.98 -5.80
C PRO A 122 20.84 5.45 -4.90
N THR A 123 21.78 6.23 -5.43
CA THR A 123 22.91 6.80 -4.67
C THR A 123 22.44 7.80 -3.62
N VAL A 124 21.51 8.69 -3.96
CA VAL A 124 20.99 9.68 -3.00
C VAL A 124 20.17 8.99 -1.90
N ALA A 125 19.38 7.97 -2.26
CA ALA A 125 18.65 7.17 -1.29
C ALA A 125 19.60 6.42 -0.35
N ALA A 126 20.69 5.81 -0.87
CA ALA A 126 21.68 5.11 -0.07
C ALA A 126 22.37 6.05 0.94
N THR A 127 22.80 7.24 0.51
CA THR A 127 23.39 8.22 1.43
C THR A 127 22.40 8.69 2.49
N THR A 128 21.18 9.03 2.06
CA THR A 128 20.10 9.43 2.98
C THR A 128 19.79 8.32 3.99
N TRP A 129 19.76 7.06 3.54
CA TRP A 129 19.53 5.91 4.41
C TRP A 129 20.59 5.80 5.49
N MET A 130 21.87 5.84 5.12
CA MET A 130 22.98 5.71 6.07
C MET A 130 22.99 6.85 7.12
N HIS A 131 22.53 8.06 6.75
CA HIS A 131 22.47 9.20 7.67
C HIS A 131 21.19 9.24 8.52
N GLN A 132 20.02 8.92 7.96
CA GLN A 132 18.74 9.14 8.64
C GLN A 132 18.03 7.86 9.08
N ILE A 133 18.23 6.75 8.38
CA ILE A 133 17.45 5.52 8.58
C ILE A 133 18.22 4.49 9.38
N GLU A 134 19.45 4.16 8.96
CA GLU A 134 20.28 3.15 9.64
C GLU A 134 20.46 3.43 11.14
N PRO A 135 20.65 4.69 11.61
CA PRO A 135 20.76 4.99 13.03
C PRO A 135 19.51 4.63 13.86
N LEU A 136 18.30 4.66 13.27
CA LEU A 136 17.05 4.35 13.97
C LEU A 136 17.02 2.91 14.48
N ARG A 137 17.75 1.98 13.84
CA ARG A 137 17.84 0.58 14.27
C ARG A 137 18.40 0.44 15.69
N LYS A 138 19.23 1.39 16.14
CA LYS A 138 19.77 1.41 17.52
C LYS A 138 18.69 1.65 18.59
N PHE A 139 17.54 2.19 18.19
CA PHE A 139 16.36 2.39 19.02
C PHE A 139 15.38 1.20 18.94
N GLY A 140 15.78 0.09 18.32
CA GLY A 140 14.93 -1.09 18.14
C GLY A 140 13.88 -0.95 17.02
N VAL A 141 13.96 0.11 16.21
CA VAL A 141 13.05 0.34 15.09
C VAL A 141 13.40 -0.59 13.92
N LYS A 142 12.43 -1.35 13.42
CA LYS A 142 12.54 -2.06 12.14
C LYS A 142 12.31 -1.06 10.99
N VAL A 143 13.26 -1.00 10.07
CA VAL A 143 13.24 -0.04 8.96
C VAL A 143 12.88 -0.76 7.65
N GLY A 144 11.85 -0.28 6.95
CA GLY A 144 11.41 -0.85 5.69
C GLY A 144 12.30 -0.44 4.52
N SER A 145 12.55 -1.36 3.58
CA SER A 145 13.21 -1.01 2.31
C SER A 145 12.46 0.11 1.57
N PRO A 146 13.10 0.78 0.60
CA PRO A 146 12.39 1.63 -0.34
C PRO A 146 11.23 0.87 -1.00
N ALA A 147 10.04 1.47 -1.06
CA ALA A 147 8.87 0.87 -1.68
C ALA A 147 8.80 1.28 -3.16
N VAL A 148 9.44 0.50 -4.03
CA VAL A 148 9.50 0.77 -5.48
C VAL A 148 8.21 0.40 -6.21
N THR A 149 8.03 0.92 -7.43
CA THR A 149 6.93 0.45 -8.29
C THR A 149 7.04 -1.06 -8.53
N GLY A 150 5.91 -1.75 -8.65
CA GLY A 150 5.82 -3.18 -8.95
C GLY A 150 6.22 -3.54 -10.38
N SER A 151 7.43 -3.18 -10.80
CA SER A 151 7.91 -3.32 -12.17
C SER A 151 9.39 -3.71 -12.23
N ASP A 152 9.88 -4.06 -13.43
CA ASP A 152 11.32 -4.27 -13.65
C ASP A 152 12.14 -3.01 -13.36
N MET A 153 11.57 -1.82 -13.55
CA MET A 153 12.22 -0.56 -13.21
C MET A 153 12.47 -0.48 -11.70
N GLY A 154 11.46 -0.82 -10.89
CA GLY A 154 11.58 -0.85 -9.44
C GLY A 154 12.60 -1.88 -8.95
N MET A 155 12.57 -3.10 -9.49
CA MET A 155 13.55 -4.14 -9.13
C MET A 155 14.99 -3.74 -9.48
N ASN A 156 15.19 -3.13 -10.66
CA ASN A 156 16.51 -2.62 -11.06
C ASN A 156 16.97 -1.48 -10.15
N TRP A 157 16.05 -0.60 -9.75
CA TRP A 157 16.33 0.48 -8.81
C TRP A 157 16.76 -0.06 -7.44
N LEU A 158 16.05 -1.06 -6.90
CA LEU A 158 16.42 -1.69 -5.61
C LEU A 158 17.80 -2.34 -5.67
N GLN A 159 18.13 -3.04 -6.76
CA GLN A 159 19.47 -3.62 -6.94
C GLN A 159 20.56 -2.54 -6.94
N GLN A 160 20.34 -1.44 -7.64
CA GLN A 160 21.27 -0.30 -7.66
C GLN A 160 21.38 0.37 -6.29
N PHE A 161 20.28 0.45 -5.54
CA PHE A 161 20.27 1.00 -4.18
C PHE A 161 21.12 0.17 -3.24
N PHE A 162 20.90 -1.15 -3.17
CA PHE A 162 21.71 -2.01 -2.31
C PHE A 162 23.18 -2.06 -2.74
N THR A 163 23.47 -1.94 -4.04
CA THR A 163 24.84 -1.79 -4.54
C THR A 163 25.47 -0.50 -4.02
N ALA A 164 24.76 0.63 -4.13
CA ALA A 164 25.23 1.93 -3.64
C ALA A 164 25.39 1.97 -2.12
N CYS A 165 24.59 1.20 -1.38
CA CYS A 165 24.69 1.06 0.05
C CYS A 165 25.99 0.36 0.49
N ASN A 166 26.57 -0.52 -0.33
CA ASN A 166 27.81 -1.26 -0.02
C ASN A 166 27.78 -1.90 1.40
N GLY A 167 26.65 -2.49 1.78
CA GLY A 167 26.41 -3.09 3.11
C GLY A 167 25.97 -2.12 4.21
N GLY A 168 25.87 -0.82 3.94
CA GLY A 168 25.44 0.21 4.90
C GLY A 168 23.93 0.35 5.08
N CYS A 169 23.11 -0.34 4.28
CA CYS A 169 21.65 -0.30 4.37
C CYS A 169 21.09 -1.67 4.73
N ASN A 170 20.42 -1.76 5.88
CA ASN A 170 20.00 -3.05 6.45
C ASN A 170 18.51 -3.02 6.81
N PRO A 171 17.61 -3.21 5.82
CA PRO A 171 16.18 -3.25 6.06
C PRO A 171 15.81 -4.40 7.00
N GLY A 172 14.84 -4.14 7.88
CA GLY A 172 14.21 -5.16 8.72
C GLY A 172 13.06 -5.88 8.02
N PHE A 173 12.51 -5.29 6.96
CA PHE A 173 11.48 -5.87 6.10
C PHE A 173 11.54 -5.23 4.70
N MET A 174 11.07 -5.95 3.68
CA MET A 174 10.94 -5.41 2.34
C MET A 174 9.54 -4.80 2.16
N ALA A 175 9.47 -3.55 1.73
CA ALA A 175 8.23 -2.88 1.36
C ALA A 175 8.00 -2.98 -0.15
N VAL A 176 6.77 -3.28 -0.55
CA VAL A 176 6.40 -3.56 -1.94
C VAL A 176 5.10 -2.86 -2.31
N HIS A 177 5.05 -2.29 -3.52
CA HIS A 177 3.83 -1.79 -4.14
C HIS A 177 3.42 -2.66 -5.32
N TRP A 178 2.12 -2.75 -5.59
CA TRP A 178 1.61 -3.41 -6.77
C TRP A 178 0.31 -2.80 -7.30
N TYR A 179 0.34 -2.36 -8.55
CA TYR A 179 -0.84 -1.87 -9.27
C TYR A 179 -1.01 -2.65 -10.58
N GLY A 180 -1.77 -3.75 -10.54
CA GLY A 180 -1.89 -4.69 -11.65
C GLY A 180 -2.79 -5.88 -11.30
N ASP A 181 -2.76 -6.92 -12.11
CA ASP A 181 -3.55 -8.14 -11.91
C ASP A 181 -3.04 -8.99 -10.73
N PHE A 182 -3.80 -10.04 -10.40
CA PHE A 182 -3.50 -10.91 -9.27
C PHE A 182 -2.25 -11.76 -9.51
N GLU A 183 -2.10 -12.29 -10.72
CA GLU A 183 -0.96 -13.10 -11.13
C GLU A 183 0.34 -12.31 -11.03
N GLY A 184 0.34 -11.05 -11.45
CA GLY A 184 1.48 -10.17 -11.31
C GLY A 184 1.78 -9.81 -9.85
N LEU A 185 0.76 -9.62 -9.00
CA LEU A 185 0.97 -9.43 -7.55
C LEU A 185 1.72 -10.63 -6.96
N ALA A 186 1.19 -11.83 -7.17
CA ALA A 186 1.78 -13.07 -6.64
C ALA A 186 3.20 -13.29 -7.17
N GLY A 187 3.41 -13.07 -8.47
CA GLY A 187 4.72 -13.19 -9.11
C GLY A 187 5.73 -12.17 -8.58
N HIS A 188 5.31 -10.91 -8.39
CA HIS A 188 6.18 -9.85 -7.89
C HIS A 188 6.60 -10.10 -6.44
N LEU A 189 5.66 -10.47 -5.57
CA LEU A 189 5.98 -10.85 -4.18
C LEU A 189 6.94 -12.04 -4.12
N GLY A 190 6.72 -13.06 -4.96
CA GLY A 190 7.62 -14.21 -5.07
C GLY A 190 9.04 -13.80 -5.48
N ARG A 191 9.15 -12.92 -6.49
CA ARG A 191 10.44 -12.42 -6.96
C ARG A 191 11.18 -11.60 -5.91
N VAL A 192 10.50 -10.73 -5.17
CA VAL A 192 11.11 -9.95 -4.07
C VAL A 192 11.58 -10.89 -2.97
N ALA A 193 10.74 -11.85 -2.56
CA ALA A 193 11.08 -12.84 -1.54
C ALA A 193 12.29 -13.70 -1.91
N GLU A 194 12.41 -14.08 -3.18
CA GLU A 194 13.56 -14.87 -3.68
C GLU A 194 14.83 -14.00 -3.78
N THR A 195 14.72 -12.81 -4.37
CA THR A 195 15.87 -11.92 -4.61
C THR A 195 16.48 -11.40 -3.31
N TYR A 196 15.64 -11.09 -2.32
CA TYR A 196 16.02 -10.50 -1.03
C TYR A 196 15.71 -11.45 0.15
N GLY A 197 15.87 -12.75 -0.06
CA GLY A 197 15.51 -13.80 0.92
C GLY A 197 16.29 -13.76 2.24
N ASN A 198 17.30 -12.90 2.37
CA ASN A 198 17.94 -12.58 3.66
C ASN A 198 17.05 -11.72 4.58
N VAL A 199 16.01 -11.09 4.03
CA VAL A 199 15.00 -10.32 4.76
C VAL A 199 13.72 -11.14 4.80
N SER A 200 13.39 -11.69 5.97
CA SER A 200 12.30 -12.67 6.12
C SER A 200 10.89 -12.07 6.10
N GLU A 201 10.77 -10.75 6.23
CA GLU A 201 9.49 -10.05 6.41
C GLU A 201 9.16 -9.18 5.19
N LEU A 202 7.92 -9.30 4.71
CA LEU A 202 7.37 -8.54 3.58
C LEU A 202 6.19 -7.69 4.03
N TRP A 203 6.18 -6.44 3.59
CA TRP A 203 5.07 -5.51 3.74
C TRP A 203 4.56 -5.11 2.37
N VAL A 204 3.27 -5.29 2.11
CA VAL A 204 2.61 -4.80 0.89
C VAL A 204 1.95 -3.46 1.21
N THR A 205 2.72 -2.38 1.12
CA THR A 205 2.27 -1.06 1.61
C THR A 205 1.24 -0.42 0.70
N GLU A 206 1.21 -0.77 -0.59
CA GLU A 206 0.15 -0.36 -1.50
C GLU A 206 -0.18 -1.48 -2.49
N PHE A 207 -1.46 -1.83 -2.61
CA PHE A 207 -1.92 -2.64 -3.72
C PHE A 207 -3.36 -2.32 -4.12
N ALA A 208 -3.62 -2.31 -5.42
CA ALA A 208 -4.97 -2.20 -6.01
C ALA A 208 -4.94 -2.61 -7.49
N LEU A 209 -6.08 -3.02 -8.04
CA LEU A 209 -6.21 -3.19 -9.49
C LEU A 209 -6.58 -1.85 -10.13
N ALA A 210 -5.62 -1.22 -10.80
CA ALA A 210 -5.81 0.11 -11.35
C ALA A 210 -6.72 0.10 -12.59
N ARG A 211 -7.75 0.96 -12.58
CA ARG A 211 -8.64 1.31 -13.71
C ARG A 211 -9.41 0.12 -14.30
N ALA A 212 -9.69 -0.91 -13.51
CA ALA A 212 -10.48 -2.06 -13.93
C ALA A 212 -11.99 -1.88 -13.73
N GLY A 213 -12.77 -2.82 -14.29
CA GLY A 213 -14.20 -2.96 -14.04
C GLY A 213 -14.50 -3.25 -12.57
N LEU A 214 -15.77 -3.12 -12.17
CA LEU A 214 -16.21 -3.36 -10.78
C LEU A 214 -15.93 -4.81 -10.38
N ASP A 215 -16.48 -5.77 -11.13
CA ASP A 215 -16.32 -7.20 -10.87
C ASP A 215 -14.85 -7.64 -10.86
N GLU A 216 -14.03 -7.07 -11.74
CA GLU A 216 -12.59 -7.33 -11.80
C GLU A 216 -11.87 -6.79 -10.56
N SER A 217 -12.23 -5.59 -10.09
CA SER A 217 -11.63 -4.98 -8.90
C SER A 217 -11.98 -5.76 -7.64
N GLU A 218 -13.25 -6.17 -7.50
CA GLU A 218 -13.74 -7.00 -6.40
C GLU A 218 -13.13 -8.41 -6.42
N GLY A 219 -13.00 -9.01 -7.60
CA GLY A 219 -12.34 -10.29 -7.81
C GLY A 219 -10.84 -10.26 -7.48
N PHE A 220 -10.14 -9.20 -7.91
CA PHE A 220 -8.73 -8.97 -7.56
C PHE A 220 -8.57 -8.82 -6.06
N TYR A 221 -9.41 -8.00 -5.42
CA TYR A 221 -9.37 -7.79 -3.98
C TYR A 221 -9.49 -9.11 -3.22
N ASN A 222 -10.54 -9.89 -3.49
CA ASN A 222 -10.79 -11.13 -2.75
C ASN A 222 -9.64 -12.14 -2.89
N GLN A 223 -9.09 -12.30 -4.11
CA GLN A 223 -7.95 -13.19 -4.34
C GLN A 223 -6.67 -12.68 -3.65
N SER A 224 -6.42 -11.38 -3.73
CA SER A 224 -5.22 -10.77 -3.16
C SER A 224 -5.21 -10.88 -1.64
N VAL A 225 -6.32 -10.56 -0.97
CA VAL A 225 -6.38 -10.65 0.50
C VAL A 225 -6.24 -12.09 0.99
N ALA A 226 -6.85 -13.07 0.29
CA ALA A 226 -6.67 -14.48 0.61
C ALA A 226 -5.20 -14.94 0.48
N LEU A 227 -4.48 -14.47 -0.54
CA LEU A 227 -3.05 -14.73 -0.71
C LEU A 227 -2.24 -14.11 0.43
N LEU A 228 -2.47 -12.83 0.75
CA LEU A 228 -1.69 -12.08 1.74
C LEU A 228 -1.93 -12.58 3.17
N ASP A 229 -3.15 -12.99 3.49
CA ASP A 229 -3.47 -13.65 4.77
C ASP A 229 -2.73 -14.99 4.88
N GLY A 230 -2.73 -15.79 3.80
CA GLY A 230 -2.10 -17.12 3.77
C GLY A 230 -0.57 -17.12 3.65
N TRP A 231 0.06 -16.03 3.19
CA TRP A 231 1.52 -15.96 3.02
C TRP A 231 2.20 -15.61 4.35
N SER A 232 2.93 -16.58 4.93
CA SER A 232 3.56 -16.44 6.27
C SER A 232 4.52 -15.25 6.41
N ASN A 233 5.26 -14.94 5.35
CA ASN A 233 6.25 -13.85 5.35
C ASN A 233 5.62 -12.47 5.13
N VAL A 234 4.38 -12.41 4.62
CA VAL A 234 3.62 -11.16 4.58
C VAL A 234 3.06 -10.92 5.96
N THR A 235 3.56 -9.90 6.64
CA THR A 235 3.14 -9.54 8.01
C THR A 235 2.21 -8.34 8.02
N HIS A 236 2.30 -7.47 7.01
CA HIS A 236 1.53 -6.24 6.92
C HIS A 236 1.12 -5.98 5.46
N TYR A 237 -0.13 -5.55 5.25
CA TYR A 237 -0.56 -5.05 3.96
C TYR A 237 -1.58 -3.92 4.08
N SER A 238 -1.58 -2.99 3.12
CA SER A 238 -2.57 -1.91 3.04
C SER A 238 -3.11 -1.77 1.62
N TYR A 239 -4.43 -2.00 1.48
CA TYR A 239 -5.11 -1.83 0.19
C TYR A 239 -5.25 -0.34 -0.15
N PHE A 240 -4.85 0.05 -1.36
CA PHE A 240 -4.86 1.42 -1.80
C PHE A 240 -6.26 1.83 -2.28
N GLY A 241 -7.10 2.25 -1.32
CA GLY A 241 -8.48 2.61 -1.60
C GLY A 241 -9.16 3.49 -0.55
N ALA A 242 -8.49 3.93 0.51
CA ALA A 242 -9.09 4.66 1.64
C ALA A 242 -9.42 6.13 1.31
N PHE A 243 -10.23 6.33 0.26
CA PHE A 243 -10.69 7.60 -0.27
C PHE A 243 -12.00 7.38 -1.03
N ARG A 244 -12.64 8.49 -1.43
CA ARG A 244 -13.85 8.48 -2.26
C ARG A 244 -13.54 8.19 -3.72
N SER A 245 -14.45 7.50 -4.39
CA SER A 245 -14.30 7.04 -5.77
C SER A 245 -14.13 8.16 -6.80
N ASP A 246 -14.63 9.37 -6.52
CA ASP A 246 -14.54 10.53 -7.41
C ASP A 246 -13.17 11.20 -7.42
N VAL A 247 -12.32 10.92 -6.44
CA VAL A 247 -10.94 11.45 -6.35
C VAL A 247 -9.86 10.38 -6.57
N SER A 248 -10.26 9.14 -6.87
CA SER A 248 -9.34 8.03 -7.10
C SER A 248 -8.49 8.23 -8.35
N ASN A 249 -7.16 8.19 -8.20
CA ASN A 249 -6.20 8.18 -9.32
C ASN A 249 -6.00 6.77 -9.92
N VAL A 250 -6.42 5.72 -9.22
CA VAL A 250 -6.39 4.31 -9.67
C VAL A 250 -7.74 3.82 -10.19
N GLY A 251 -8.69 4.72 -10.43
CA GLY A 251 -10.03 4.40 -10.92
C GLY A 251 -11.06 4.22 -9.80
N PRO A 252 -12.34 4.52 -10.07
CA PRO A 252 -13.36 4.61 -9.03
C PRO A 252 -13.66 3.27 -8.34
N ASN A 253 -13.53 2.17 -9.07
CA ASN A 253 -13.90 0.83 -8.58
C ASN A 253 -12.91 0.26 -7.56
N ALA A 254 -11.71 0.82 -7.45
CA ALA A 254 -10.75 0.46 -6.42
C ALA A 254 -11.00 1.20 -5.09
N ALA A 255 -11.89 2.20 -5.04
CA ALA A 255 -12.11 2.99 -3.83
C ALA A 255 -12.94 2.22 -2.78
N MET A 256 -12.59 2.40 -1.50
CA MET A 256 -13.34 1.87 -0.35
C MET A 256 -14.59 2.71 -0.05
N LEU A 257 -14.65 3.96 -0.52
CA LEU A 257 -15.82 4.82 -0.40
C LEU A 257 -16.34 5.20 -1.78
N THR A 258 -17.66 5.17 -1.94
CA THR A 258 -18.34 5.83 -3.06
C THR A 258 -18.12 7.35 -3.00
N GLN A 259 -18.46 8.06 -4.08
CA GLN A 259 -18.45 9.54 -4.14
C GLN A 259 -19.27 10.21 -3.02
N ASP A 260 -20.25 9.50 -2.47
CA ASP A 260 -21.13 9.98 -1.41
C ASP A 260 -20.63 9.63 0.01
N GLY A 261 -19.47 8.96 0.12
CA GLY A 261 -18.87 8.57 1.39
C GLY A 261 -19.45 7.28 1.99
N LYS A 262 -20.22 6.50 1.24
CA LYS A 262 -20.68 5.16 1.66
C LYS A 262 -19.60 4.13 1.36
N LEU A 263 -19.38 3.17 2.28
CA LEU A 263 -18.52 2.01 2.04
C LEU A 263 -18.96 1.26 0.79
N THR A 264 -18.03 1.00 -0.13
CA THR A 264 -18.19 0.04 -1.23
C THR A 264 -18.09 -1.39 -0.69
N ASP A 265 -18.32 -2.39 -1.53
CA ASP A 265 -18.14 -3.79 -1.14
C ASP A 265 -16.68 -4.09 -0.73
N ILE A 266 -15.70 -3.61 -1.50
CA ILE A 266 -14.28 -3.68 -1.12
C ILE A 266 -14.01 -3.00 0.23
N GLY A 267 -14.57 -1.80 0.45
CA GLY A 267 -14.42 -1.08 1.71
C GLY A 267 -14.98 -1.86 2.89
N ALA A 268 -16.19 -2.40 2.76
CA ALA A 268 -16.81 -3.22 3.79
C ALA A 268 -16.00 -4.50 4.07
N TRP A 269 -15.62 -5.26 3.05
CA TRP A 269 -14.81 -6.47 3.23
C TRP A 269 -13.46 -6.20 3.89
N TYR A 270 -12.83 -5.06 3.57
CA TYR A 270 -11.55 -4.67 4.16
C TYR A 270 -11.66 -4.37 5.65
N LEU A 271 -12.80 -3.83 6.07
CA LEU A 271 -13.16 -3.62 7.47
C LEU A 271 -13.88 -4.83 8.10
N ALA A 272 -13.83 -6.00 7.46
CA ALA A 272 -14.48 -7.24 7.91
C ALA A 272 -16.01 -7.10 8.12
N GLU A 273 -16.65 -6.19 7.38
CA GLU A 273 -18.08 -5.98 7.34
C GLU A 273 -18.73 -6.72 6.15
N THR A 274 -20.06 -6.82 6.18
CA THR A 274 -20.85 -7.37 5.08
C THR A 274 -20.90 -6.39 3.90
N ALA A 275 -20.88 -6.92 2.68
CA ALA A 275 -21.09 -6.14 1.45
C ALA A 275 -22.28 -5.17 1.57
N THR A 276 -22.11 -3.95 1.06
CA THR A 276 -23.11 -2.87 1.14
C THR A 276 -23.95 -2.78 -0.14
N GLY A 277 -23.46 -3.32 -1.25
CA GLY A 277 -23.98 -3.13 -2.60
C GLY A 277 -23.80 -1.71 -3.13
N ALA A 278 -22.99 -0.87 -2.48
CA ALA A 278 -22.81 0.52 -2.89
C ALA A 278 -21.82 0.62 -4.05
N ILE A 279 -22.32 1.00 -5.22
CA ILE A 279 -21.54 1.09 -6.45
C ILE A 279 -20.77 2.41 -6.51
N PRO A 280 -19.43 2.40 -6.58
CA PRO A 280 -18.64 3.61 -6.75
C PRO A 280 -18.81 4.22 -8.14
N LYS A 281 -18.73 5.55 -8.23
CA LYS A 281 -18.73 6.28 -9.50
C LYS A 281 -17.52 7.20 -9.56
N GLY A 282 -16.97 7.38 -10.77
CA GLY A 282 -15.97 8.42 -11.00
C GLY A 282 -16.55 9.81 -10.79
N ALA A 283 -15.70 10.83 -10.88
CA ALA A 283 -16.17 12.22 -10.93
C ALA A 283 -17.23 12.32 -12.04
N ALA A 284 -18.50 12.51 -11.66
CA ALA A 284 -19.58 12.70 -12.62
C ALA A 284 -19.14 13.84 -13.55
N GLY A 285 -19.13 13.60 -14.85
CA GLY A 285 -18.61 14.53 -15.84
C GLY A 285 -19.13 15.95 -15.60
N ARG A 286 -18.34 16.76 -14.91
CA ARG A 286 -18.39 18.20 -15.08
C ARG A 286 -17.85 18.42 -16.48
N LEU A 287 -18.76 18.47 -17.45
CA LEU A 287 -18.56 19.26 -18.66
C LEU A 287 -18.40 20.73 -18.24
N SER A 288 -17.28 21.05 -17.60
CA SER A 288 -16.66 22.35 -17.70
C SER A 288 -15.68 22.21 -18.84
N ILE A 289 -16.11 22.55 -20.06
CA ILE A 289 -15.18 23.00 -21.08
C ILE A 289 -14.53 24.26 -20.48
N PRO A 290 -13.25 24.27 -20.10
CA PRO A 290 -12.55 25.53 -20.02
C PRO A 290 -12.41 25.99 -21.48
N ALA A 291 -12.95 27.15 -21.82
CA ALA A 291 -12.68 27.77 -23.10
C ALA A 291 -11.18 28.06 -23.18
N GLY A 292 -10.42 27.14 -23.76
CA GLY A 292 -8.97 27.20 -23.89
C GLY A 292 -8.40 25.79 -23.70
N TRP A 293 -7.48 25.39 -24.57
CA TRP A 293 -6.85 24.06 -24.65
C TRP A 293 -7.61 23.02 -25.49
N LEU A 294 -8.04 23.45 -26.67
CA LEU A 294 -7.93 22.62 -27.89
C LEU A 294 -6.53 22.82 -28.47
N LEU A 295 -5.99 21.78 -29.12
CA LEU A 295 -4.67 21.63 -29.78
C LEU A 295 -3.62 21.00 -28.84
N LEU A 296 -3.05 19.82 -29.08
CA LEU A 296 -2.80 19.08 -30.32
C LEU A 296 -2.75 17.58 -30.01
N LEU A 297 -3.14 16.77 -31.01
CA LEU A 297 -2.67 15.43 -31.41
C LEU A 297 -3.75 14.98 -32.41
N PHE A 298 -3.50 14.95 -33.71
CA PHE A 298 -2.91 13.88 -34.54
C PHE A 298 -2.54 14.55 -35.90
N ALA A 299 -1.57 14.11 -36.72
CA ALA A 299 -1.32 12.75 -37.15
C ALA A 299 0.07 12.62 -37.78
N THR A 300 0.71 11.48 -37.55
CA THR A 300 1.69 10.89 -38.46
C THR A 300 0.97 10.08 -39.53
N GLY A 301 1.35 10.22 -40.80
CA GLY A 301 1.31 9.10 -41.74
C GLY A 301 0.56 9.31 -43.06
N ALA A 302 1.37 9.48 -44.11
CA ALA A 302 1.29 8.79 -45.39
C ALA A 302 0.30 9.26 -46.50
N TRP A 303 0.94 9.86 -47.51
CA TRP A 303 0.94 9.46 -48.94
C TRP A 303 -0.22 9.81 -49.89
N SER A 304 0.22 10.50 -50.97
CA SER A 304 -0.05 10.25 -52.39
C SER A 304 -1.08 11.10 -53.13
N LEU A 305 -0.63 11.55 -54.32
CA LEU A 305 -1.36 11.99 -55.53
C LEU A 305 -1.77 13.46 -55.62
N LEU A 306 -0.87 14.32 -56.12
CA LEU A 306 -0.81 14.81 -57.51
C LEU A 306 0.31 15.84 -57.68
#